data_AF-A0AAV2HLN4-F1
#
_entry.id   AF-A0AAV2HLN4-F1
#
_cell.length_a   1.000
_cell.length_b   1.000
_cell.length_c   1.000
_cell.angle_alpha   90.00
_cell.angle_beta   90.00
_cell.angle_gamma   90.00
#
_symmetry.space_group_name_H-M   'P 1'
#
loop_
_entity.id
_entity.type
_entity.pdbx_description
1 polymer ?
#
loop_
_entity_poly.entity_id
_entity_poly.type
_entity_poly.pdbx_seq_one_letter_code
_entity_poly.pdbx_strand_id
1 'polypeptide(L)'
;GIVSDKARQLFELIISVFLCNLFCVFGIVTNIINIAVFYKQGLNNTVNISLTALAISELCSLVTLLWFNVCLNPLFLHSEVPMMPSEVQHLTGGWPHACFARVTAWVTVYITAERCLCIIAPLRVKQLVTPCRAKSALGFIYFVMIVSLLPEYLTMYIDWKFYPDTNRTLLGLVFTLDRPSVEGLTFLLYAILITASFIVVILLTAMLVINLKRKTKWRKESTFDNKQSDNISNRDNKTINMVIVIACVLIVCFTPSIIVIVIGFAVPGFSVVGRYANFFFIAWSFGFLFDAINSSVNIALYYTMSSKYRHTFHQL
;
A
#
# COMPACT_ATOMS: atom_id res chain seq x y z
N GLY A 1 21.15 22.54 -6.86
CA GLY A 1 21.17 21.56 -5.75
C GLY A 1 22.29 20.55 -5.96
N ILE A 2 22.43 19.56 -5.08
CA ILE A 2 23.44 18.47 -5.21
C ILE A 2 23.19 17.62 -6.47
N VAL A 3 21.94 17.56 -6.93
CA VAL A 3 21.53 16.87 -8.16
C VAL A 3 21.05 17.89 -9.19
N SER A 4 21.50 17.74 -10.45
CA SER A 4 21.09 18.58 -11.57
C SER A 4 19.68 18.21 -12.07
N ASP A 5 18.98 19.16 -12.71
CA ASP A 5 17.63 18.93 -13.22
C ASP A 5 17.61 17.85 -14.31
N LYS A 6 18.65 17.79 -15.15
CA LYS A 6 18.83 16.73 -16.16
C LYS A 6 18.93 15.34 -15.52
N ALA A 7 19.71 15.23 -14.43
CA ALA A 7 19.82 13.96 -13.72
C ALA A 7 18.48 13.55 -13.10
N ARG A 8 17.79 14.49 -12.46
CA ARG A 8 16.44 14.26 -11.91
C ARG A 8 15.46 13.75 -12.99
N GLN A 9 15.37 14.45 -14.13
CA GLN A 9 14.47 14.05 -15.22
C GLN A 9 14.78 12.65 -15.75
N LEU A 10 16.07 12.30 -15.88
CA LEU A 10 16.47 10.96 -16.30
C LEU A 10 16.02 9.88 -15.30
N PHE A 11 16.19 10.14 -13.99
CA PHE A 11 15.73 9.23 -12.95
C PHE A 11 14.20 9.10 -12.91
N GLU A 12 13.46 10.21 -12.99
CA GLU A 12 11.99 10.20 -13.04
C GLU A 12 11.49 9.44 -14.29
N LEU A 13 12.13 9.61 -15.44
CA LEU A 13 11.77 8.89 -16.66
C LEU A 13 12.01 7.37 -16.53
N ILE A 14 13.17 6.96 -16.02
CA ILE A 14 13.51 5.53 -15.92
C ILE A 14 12.69 4.86 -14.81
N ILE A 15 12.64 5.47 -13.62
CA ILE A 15 12.04 4.88 -12.44
C ILE A 15 10.52 5.00 -12.50
N SER A 16 10.01 6.22 -12.61
CA SER A 16 8.56 6.47 -12.49
C SER A 16 7.84 6.17 -13.80
N VAL A 17 8.35 6.63 -14.94
CA VAL A 17 7.64 6.48 -16.22
C VAL A 17 7.79 5.07 -16.82
N PHE A 18 8.94 4.42 -16.68
CA PHE A 18 9.14 3.08 -17.25
C PHE A 18 8.91 1.96 -16.22
N LEU A 19 9.77 1.86 -15.19
CA LEU A 19 9.73 0.73 -14.26
C LEU A 19 8.45 0.70 -13.42
N CYS A 20 8.08 1.83 -12.81
CA CYS A 20 6.92 1.91 -11.93
C CYS A 20 5.62 1.65 -12.71
N ASN A 21 5.47 2.20 -13.92
CA ASN A 21 4.32 1.90 -14.77
C ASN A 21 4.22 0.44 -15.19
N LEU A 22 5.34 -0.22 -15.50
CA LEU A 22 5.33 -1.66 -15.80
C LEU A 22 4.79 -2.47 -14.61
N PHE A 23 5.27 -2.18 -13.39
CA PHE A 23 4.75 -2.80 -12.18
C PHE A 23 3.28 -2.42 -11.92
N CYS A 24 2.87 -1.17 -12.17
CA CYS A 24 1.47 -0.78 -11.99
C CYS A 24 0.54 -1.57 -12.92
N VAL A 25 0.85 -1.67 -14.22
CA VAL A 25 0.02 -2.42 -15.18
C VAL A 25 -0.03 -3.90 -14.79
N PHE A 26 1.12 -4.51 -14.50
CA PHE A 26 1.18 -5.90 -14.05
C PHE A 26 0.38 -6.11 -12.77
N GLY A 27 0.58 -5.27 -11.75
CA GLY A 27 -0.09 -5.34 -10.47
C GLY A 27 -1.61 -5.11 -10.55
N ILE A 28 -2.08 -4.25 -11.45
CA ILE A 28 -3.53 -4.05 -11.70
C ILE A 28 -4.14 -5.36 -12.19
N VAL A 29 -3.53 -5.98 -13.21
CA VAL A 29 -4.01 -7.26 -13.77
C VAL A 29 -4.00 -8.35 -12.71
N THR A 30 -2.90 -8.48 -11.95
CA THR A 30 -2.78 -9.53 -10.94
C THR A 30 -3.72 -9.34 -9.76
N ASN A 31 -4.00 -8.11 -9.34
CA ASN A 31 -4.98 -7.85 -8.28
C ASN A 31 -6.42 -8.06 -8.73
N ILE A 32 -6.78 -7.75 -9.99
CA ILE A 32 -8.08 -8.13 -10.55
C ILE A 32 -8.25 -9.65 -10.49
N ILE A 33 -7.22 -10.41 -10.87
CA ILE A 33 -7.24 -11.88 -10.78
C ILE A 33 -7.36 -12.33 -9.32
N ASN A 34 -6.59 -11.75 -8.40
CA ASN A 34 -6.68 -12.06 -6.97
C ASN A 34 -8.11 -11.88 -6.44
N ILE A 35 -8.74 -10.75 -6.75
CA ILE A 35 -10.13 -10.46 -6.36
C ILE A 35 -11.07 -11.52 -6.94
N ALA A 36 -10.97 -11.83 -8.23
CA ALA A 36 -11.79 -12.83 -8.89
C ALA A 36 -11.63 -14.23 -8.24
N VAL A 37 -10.39 -14.64 -7.95
CA VAL A 37 -10.08 -15.90 -7.28
C VAL A 37 -10.70 -15.94 -5.89
N PHE A 38 -10.46 -14.93 -5.04
CA PHE A 38 -10.96 -14.94 -3.66
C PHE A 38 -12.48 -14.83 -3.59
N TYR A 39 -13.10 -14.10 -4.51
CA TYR A 39 -14.54 -14.03 -4.67
C TYR A 39 -15.12 -15.41 -5.03
N LYS A 40 -14.52 -16.10 -6.01
CA LYS A 40 -14.92 -17.47 -6.40
C LYS A 40 -14.75 -18.49 -5.28
N GLN A 41 -13.75 -18.32 -4.42
CA GLN A 41 -13.57 -19.16 -3.23
C GLN A 41 -14.61 -18.92 -2.11
N GLY A 42 -15.42 -17.86 -2.22
CA GLY A 42 -16.42 -17.45 -1.25
C GLY A 42 -15.85 -16.60 -0.11
N LEU A 43 -16.56 -15.51 0.20
CA LEU A 43 -16.25 -14.56 1.28
C LEU A 43 -16.90 -14.95 2.61
N ASN A 44 -16.83 -16.25 2.93
CA ASN A 44 -17.43 -16.86 4.14
C ASN A 44 -16.39 -17.11 5.24
N ASN A 45 -15.10 -16.93 4.95
CA ASN A 45 -14.02 -17.06 5.92
C ASN A 45 -13.20 -15.76 5.97
N THR A 46 -12.60 -15.49 7.14
CA THR A 46 -11.88 -14.24 7.40
C THR A 46 -10.65 -14.08 6.51
N VAL A 47 -9.96 -15.19 6.18
CA VAL A 47 -8.79 -15.20 5.29
C VAL A 47 -9.13 -14.60 3.92
N ASN A 48 -10.15 -15.12 3.26
CA ASN A 48 -10.56 -14.65 1.93
C ASN A 48 -11.09 -13.21 1.99
N ILE A 49 -11.82 -12.84 3.04
CA ILE A 49 -12.30 -11.47 3.23
C ILE A 49 -11.12 -10.50 3.32
N SER A 50 -10.13 -10.80 4.18
CA SER A 50 -8.98 -9.92 4.40
C SER A 50 -8.07 -9.85 3.17
N LEU A 51 -7.82 -10.96 2.48
CA LEU A 51 -7.01 -10.97 1.25
C LEU A 51 -7.72 -10.29 0.08
N THR A 52 -9.05 -10.35 0.01
CA THR A 52 -9.82 -9.58 -0.98
C THR A 52 -9.73 -8.09 -0.67
N ALA A 53 -9.90 -7.70 0.61
CA ALA A 53 -9.76 -6.31 1.03
C ALA A 53 -8.35 -5.76 0.78
N LEU A 54 -7.31 -6.59 0.94
CA LEU A 54 -5.93 -6.23 0.58
C LEU A 54 -5.79 -6.03 -0.94
N ALA A 55 -6.27 -6.97 -1.75
CA ALA A 55 -6.18 -6.86 -3.21
C ALA A 55 -6.97 -5.66 -3.77
N ILE A 56 -8.09 -5.27 -3.14
CA ILE A 56 -8.83 -4.06 -3.51
C ILE A 56 -8.01 -2.80 -3.21
N SER A 57 -7.39 -2.69 -2.03
CA SER A 57 -6.59 -1.49 -1.70
C SER A 57 -5.34 -1.40 -2.58
N GLU A 58 -4.71 -2.54 -2.88
CA GLU A 58 -3.58 -2.61 -3.82
C GLU A 58 -3.99 -2.21 -5.24
N LEU A 59 -5.13 -2.71 -5.74
CA LEU A 59 -5.66 -2.30 -7.04
C LEU A 59 -5.91 -0.79 -7.11
N CYS A 60 -6.62 -0.23 -6.13
CA CYS A 60 -6.90 1.20 -6.10
C CYS A 60 -5.61 2.03 -6.02
N SER A 61 -4.66 1.60 -5.17
CA SER A 61 -3.34 2.23 -5.05
C SER A 61 -2.61 2.27 -6.40
N LEU A 62 -2.56 1.14 -7.11
CA LEU A 62 -1.88 1.03 -8.40
C LEU A 62 -2.55 1.82 -9.51
N VAL A 63 -3.90 1.86 -9.56
CA VAL A 63 -4.63 2.69 -10.54
C VAL A 63 -4.32 4.17 -10.33
N THR A 64 -4.33 4.64 -9.08
CA THR A 64 -4.02 6.03 -8.76
C THR A 64 -2.56 6.39 -9.00
N LEU A 65 -1.63 5.44 -8.77
CA LEU A 65 -0.21 5.61 -9.06
C LEU A 65 0.08 5.61 -10.56
N LEU A 66 -0.58 4.74 -11.33
CA LEU A 66 -0.48 4.74 -12.79
C LEU A 66 -0.90 6.10 -13.36
N TRP A 67 -2.03 6.64 -12.88
CA TRP A 67 -2.47 7.98 -13.27
C TRP A 67 -1.45 9.07 -12.90
N PHE A 68 -0.92 9.04 -11.67
CA PHE A 68 0.13 9.96 -11.25
C PHE A 68 1.36 9.89 -12.16
N ASN A 69 1.85 8.70 -12.49
CA ASN A 69 2.99 8.52 -13.38
C ASN A 69 2.70 8.98 -14.83
N VAL A 70 1.46 8.84 -15.31
CA VAL A 70 1.04 9.39 -16.61
C VAL A 70 1.16 10.92 -16.62
N CYS A 71 0.74 11.59 -15.54
CA CYS A 71 0.87 13.04 -15.41
C CYS A 71 2.33 13.51 -15.32
N LEU A 72 3.26 12.67 -14.85
CA LEU A 72 4.69 12.95 -14.85
C LEU A 72 5.38 12.70 -16.20
N ASN A 73 4.71 12.03 -17.15
CA ASN A 73 5.31 11.71 -18.43
C ASN A 73 5.52 12.98 -19.28
N PRO A 74 6.76 13.24 -19.79
CA PRO A 74 7.02 14.40 -20.67
C PRO A 74 6.08 14.49 -21.87
N LEU A 75 5.67 13.36 -22.46
CA LEU A 75 4.74 13.36 -23.60
C LEU A 75 3.35 13.86 -23.20
N PHE A 76 2.92 13.58 -21.97
CA PHE A 76 1.65 14.09 -21.45
C PHE A 76 1.76 15.55 -21.04
N LEU A 77 2.90 15.96 -20.46
CA LEU A 77 3.21 17.36 -20.15
C LEU A 77 3.22 18.27 -21.39
N HIS A 78 3.64 17.74 -22.54
CA HIS A 78 3.64 18.45 -23.82
C HIS A 78 2.36 18.22 -24.65
N SER A 79 1.36 17.53 -24.11
CA SER A 79 0.08 17.35 -24.77
C SER A 79 -0.76 18.63 -24.76
N GLU A 80 -1.72 18.75 -25.67
CA GLU A 80 -2.63 19.90 -25.73
C GLU A 80 -3.82 19.78 -24.77
N VAL A 81 -3.78 18.83 -23.84
CA VAL A 81 -4.84 18.66 -22.85
C VAL A 81 -4.90 19.92 -21.98
N PRO A 82 -6.08 20.55 -21.81
CA PRO A 82 -6.20 21.85 -21.14
C PRO A 82 -6.15 21.71 -19.60
N MET A 83 -5.12 21.05 -19.08
CA MET A 83 -4.89 20.83 -17.65
C MET A 83 -3.42 21.00 -17.31
N MET A 84 -3.13 21.44 -16.09
CA MET A 84 -1.78 21.44 -15.52
C MET A 84 -1.53 20.08 -14.84
N PRO A 85 -0.79 19.13 -15.46
CA PRO A 85 -0.74 17.75 -14.97
C PRO A 85 -0.15 17.62 -13.57
N SER A 86 0.87 18.43 -13.26
CA SER A 86 1.53 18.45 -11.95
C SER A 86 0.63 18.89 -10.81
N GLU A 87 -0.33 19.77 -11.08
CA GLU A 87 -1.32 20.26 -10.10
C GLU A 87 -2.53 19.31 -10.00
N VAL A 88 -3.08 18.88 -11.14
CA VAL A 88 -4.25 17.99 -11.17
C VAL A 88 -3.94 16.63 -10.56
N GLN A 89 -2.76 16.05 -10.84
CA GLN A 89 -2.37 14.75 -10.27
C GLN A 89 -2.32 14.78 -8.74
N HIS A 90 -2.14 15.95 -8.12
CA HIS A 90 -1.98 16.06 -6.67
C HIS A 90 -3.21 15.52 -5.94
N LEU A 91 -4.40 15.98 -6.33
CA LEU A 91 -5.67 15.54 -5.75
C LEU A 91 -6.22 14.27 -6.41
N THR A 92 -5.89 13.99 -7.68
CA THR A 92 -6.52 12.87 -8.42
C THR A 92 -5.70 11.58 -8.41
N GLY A 93 -4.39 11.66 -8.16
CA GLY A 93 -3.47 10.52 -8.15
C GLY A 93 -2.68 10.42 -6.85
N GLY A 94 -1.96 11.48 -6.48
CA GLY A 94 -1.03 11.51 -5.34
C GLY A 94 -1.69 11.19 -4.00
N TRP A 95 -2.64 12.02 -3.56
CA TRP A 95 -3.35 11.79 -2.29
C TRP A 95 -4.19 10.50 -2.27
N PRO A 96 -4.93 10.15 -3.33
CA PRO A 96 -5.58 8.85 -3.44
C PRO A 96 -4.60 7.67 -3.29
N HIS A 97 -3.46 7.71 -3.98
CA HIS A 97 -2.43 6.67 -3.86
C HIS A 97 -1.91 6.55 -2.42
N ALA A 98 -1.54 7.69 -1.82
CA ALA A 98 -1.10 7.74 -0.42
C ALA A 98 -2.15 7.19 0.55
N CYS A 99 -3.44 7.38 0.27
CA CYS A 99 -4.52 6.81 1.06
C CYS A 99 -4.59 5.29 0.91
N PHE A 100 -4.64 4.77 -0.32
CA PHE A 100 -4.76 3.34 -0.55
C PHE A 100 -3.51 2.55 -0.13
N ALA A 101 -2.31 3.12 -0.26
CA ALA A 101 -1.09 2.56 0.30
C ALA A 101 -1.17 2.42 1.83
N ARG A 102 -1.72 3.43 2.54
CA ARG A 102 -1.98 3.33 3.99
C ARG A 102 -3.04 2.28 4.32
N VAL A 103 -4.11 2.18 3.53
CA VAL A 103 -5.11 1.12 3.71
C VAL A 103 -4.44 -0.25 3.60
N THR A 104 -3.63 -0.49 2.57
CA THR A 104 -2.86 -1.73 2.39
C THR A 104 -2.01 -2.06 3.62
N ALA A 105 -1.33 -1.08 4.20
CA ALA A 105 -0.55 -1.29 5.43
C ALA A 105 -1.41 -1.67 6.63
N TRP A 106 -2.48 -0.94 6.90
CA TRP A 106 -3.37 -1.24 8.04
C TRP A 106 -4.17 -2.53 7.87
N VAL A 107 -4.52 -2.91 6.64
CA VAL A 107 -5.08 -4.24 6.34
C VAL A 107 -4.04 -5.32 6.61
N THR A 108 -2.77 -5.10 6.26
CA THR A 108 -1.68 -6.04 6.57
C THR A 108 -1.44 -6.16 8.09
N VAL A 109 -1.53 -5.05 8.84
CA VAL A 109 -1.54 -5.06 10.31
C VAL A 109 -2.67 -5.95 10.82
N TYR A 110 -3.89 -5.76 10.32
CA TYR A 110 -5.05 -6.55 10.71
C TYR A 110 -4.83 -8.05 10.43
N ILE A 111 -4.38 -8.41 9.23
CA ILE A 111 -4.11 -9.80 8.84
C ILE A 111 -3.06 -10.43 9.75
N THR A 112 -1.99 -9.70 10.07
CA THR A 112 -0.90 -10.20 10.93
C THR A 112 -1.38 -10.36 12.37
N ALA A 113 -2.15 -9.40 12.89
CA ALA A 113 -2.76 -9.45 14.22
C ALA A 113 -3.74 -10.62 14.34
N GLU A 114 -4.60 -10.84 13.33
CA GLU A 114 -5.51 -11.98 13.26
C GLU A 114 -4.72 -13.30 13.41
N ARG A 115 -3.61 -13.46 12.67
CA ARG A 115 -2.77 -14.66 12.76
C ARG A 115 -2.06 -14.80 14.10
N CYS A 116 -1.59 -13.71 14.69
CA CYS A 116 -1.03 -13.74 16.05
C CYS A 116 -2.05 -14.26 17.06
N LEU A 117 -3.29 -13.76 16.99
CA LEU A 117 -4.39 -14.21 17.87
C LEU A 117 -4.72 -15.69 17.66
N CYS A 118 -4.70 -16.19 16.42
CA CYS A 118 -4.89 -17.62 16.14
C CYS A 118 -3.84 -18.52 16.80
N ILE A 119 -2.60 -18.03 16.99
CA ILE A 119 -1.52 -18.79 17.63
C ILE A 119 -1.56 -18.67 19.15
N ILE A 120 -1.75 -17.45 19.66
CA ILE A 120 -1.66 -17.16 21.11
C ILE A 120 -2.91 -17.61 21.86
N ALA A 121 -4.10 -17.46 21.27
CA ALA A 121 -5.37 -17.71 21.94
C ALA A 121 -6.36 -18.53 21.08
N PRO A 122 -6.03 -19.79 20.74
CA PRO A 122 -6.81 -20.62 19.83
C PRO A 122 -8.25 -20.90 20.30
N LEU A 123 -8.52 -20.88 21.62
CA LEU A 123 -9.86 -21.07 22.18
C LEU A 123 -10.74 -19.82 22.03
N ARG A 124 -10.16 -18.62 22.15
CA ARG A 124 -10.90 -17.35 22.02
C ARG A 124 -11.05 -16.91 20.56
N VAL A 125 -10.17 -17.35 19.66
CA VAL A 125 -10.18 -16.88 18.27
C VAL A 125 -11.45 -17.27 17.52
N LYS A 126 -12.03 -18.46 17.78
CA LYS A 126 -13.30 -18.87 17.15
C LYS A 126 -14.49 -17.99 17.55
N GLN A 127 -14.42 -17.37 18.72
CA GLN A 127 -15.44 -16.45 19.22
C GLN A 127 -15.16 -15.00 18.80
N LEU A 128 -13.90 -14.62 18.63
CA LEU A 128 -13.48 -13.26 18.32
C LEU A 128 -13.45 -12.97 16.82
N VAL A 129 -12.90 -13.88 16.03
CA VAL A 129 -12.63 -13.72 14.59
C VAL A 129 -13.76 -14.37 13.79
N THR A 130 -14.79 -13.58 13.53
CA THR A 130 -15.94 -13.98 12.69
C THR A 130 -15.96 -13.19 11.38
N PRO A 131 -16.53 -13.74 10.30
CA PRO A 131 -16.61 -13.06 9.00
C PRO A 131 -17.25 -11.66 9.07
N CYS A 132 -18.34 -11.50 9.83
CA CYS A 132 -19.01 -10.21 9.98
C CYS A 132 -18.11 -9.18 10.67
N ARG A 133 -17.43 -9.58 11.76
CA ARG A 133 -16.49 -8.69 12.46
C ARG A 133 -15.28 -8.33 11.60
N ALA A 134 -14.78 -9.27 10.79
CA ALA A 134 -13.70 -8.99 9.84
C ALA A 134 -14.14 -7.95 8.79
N LYS A 135 -15.32 -8.11 8.19
CA LYS A 135 -15.87 -7.11 7.25
C LYS A 135 -16.02 -5.74 7.90
N SER A 136 -16.57 -5.67 9.12
CA SER A 136 -16.71 -4.41 9.84
C SER A 136 -15.37 -3.77 10.20
N ALA A 137 -14.39 -4.55 10.67
CA ALA A 137 -13.06 -4.05 11.00
C ALA A 137 -12.32 -3.52 9.76
N LEU A 138 -12.34 -4.25 8.66
CA LEU A 138 -11.74 -3.83 7.39
C LEU A 138 -12.45 -2.60 6.82
N GLY A 139 -13.79 -2.58 6.83
CA GLY A 139 -14.57 -1.41 6.43
C GLY A 139 -14.25 -0.17 7.27
N PHE A 140 -14.04 -0.34 8.57
CA PHE A 140 -13.60 0.72 9.46
C PHE A 140 -12.19 1.23 9.13
N ILE A 141 -11.24 0.33 8.82
CA ILE A 141 -9.89 0.72 8.36
C ILE A 141 -9.98 1.60 7.11
N TYR A 142 -10.76 1.17 6.11
CA TYR A 142 -10.98 1.96 4.88
C TYR A 142 -11.58 3.32 5.20
N PHE A 143 -12.64 3.36 6.02
CA PHE A 143 -13.31 4.59 6.42
C PHE A 143 -12.36 5.59 7.08
N VAL A 144 -11.60 5.16 8.10
CA VAL A 144 -10.66 6.05 8.83
C VAL A 144 -9.58 6.60 7.89
N MET A 145 -9.02 5.77 7.00
CA MET A 145 -7.99 6.23 6.07
C MET A 145 -8.54 7.24 5.06
N ILE A 146 -9.74 7.02 4.52
CA ILE A 146 -10.38 7.95 3.57
C ILE A 146 -10.75 9.27 4.26
N VAL A 147 -11.35 9.21 5.45
CA VAL A 147 -11.71 10.40 6.24
C VAL A 147 -10.49 11.26 6.56
N SER A 148 -9.31 10.66 6.74
CA SER A 148 -8.09 11.43 6.99
C SER A 148 -7.64 12.32 5.82
N LEU A 149 -8.22 12.16 4.62
CA LEU A 149 -7.99 13.06 3.48
C LEU A 149 -8.85 14.32 3.49
N LEU A 150 -9.93 14.36 4.29
CA LEU A 150 -10.90 15.45 4.29
C LEU A 150 -10.27 16.85 4.39
N PRO A 151 -9.26 17.11 5.24
CA PRO A 151 -8.66 18.45 5.33
C PRO A 151 -8.12 18.95 3.98
N GLU A 152 -7.55 18.06 3.17
CA GLU A 152 -7.03 18.42 1.84
C GLU A 152 -8.15 18.69 0.85
N TYR A 153 -9.16 17.82 0.79
CA TYR A 153 -10.26 17.93 -0.19
C TYR A 153 -11.30 19.00 0.17
N LEU A 154 -11.33 19.47 1.42
CA LEU A 154 -12.14 20.62 1.82
C LEU A 154 -11.44 21.95 1.54
N THR A 155 -10.10 21.94 1.41
CA THR A 155 -9.32 23.17 1.24
C THR A 155 -8.65 23.31 -0.12
N MET A 156 -8.75 22.30 -0.95
CA MET A 156 -8.28 22.29 -2.32
C MET A 156 -9.33 21.72 -3.26
N TYR A 157 -9.41 22.32 -4.45
CA TYR A 157 -10.27 21.85 -5.52
C TYR A 157 -9.62 22.12 -6.87
N ILE A 158 -10.18 21.51 -7.90
CA ILE A 158 -9.71 21.64 -9.27
C ILE A 158 -10.64 22.61 -10.00
N ASP A 159 -10.09 23.67 -10.58
CA ASP A 159 -10.84 24.66 -11.35
C ASP A 159 -9.97 25.30 -12.45
N TRP A 160 -10.61 26.03 -13.37
CA TRP A 160 -9.95 26.76 -14.43
C TRP A 160 -9.15 27.94 -13.87
N LYS A 161 -7.84 27.95 -14.13
CA LYS A 161 -6.89 28.97 -13.67
C LYS A 161 -6.08 29.48 -14.85
N PHE A 162 -5.86 30.80 -14.89
CA PHE A 162 -5.01 31.42 -15.90
C PHE A 162 -3.53 31.32 -15.49
N TYR A 163 -2.68 30.84 -16.39
CA TYR A 163 -1.24 30.71 -16.21
C TYR A 163 -0.52 31.76 -17.06
N PRO A 164 0.05 32.82 -16.43
CA PRO A 164 0.73 33.91 -17.16
C PRO A 164 1.91 33.43 -18.01
N ASP A 165 2.67 32.45 -17.53
CA ASP A 165 3.90 31.97 -18.18
C ASP A 165 3.64 31.34 -19.56
N THR A 166 2.47 30.71 -19.73
CA THR A 166 2.05 30.04 -20.98
C THR A 166 0.94 30.79 -21.70
N ASN A 167 0.43 31.88 -21.10
CA ASN A 167 -0.71 32.66 -21.57
C ASN A 167 -1.94 31.79 -21.91
N ARG A 168 -2.26 30.82 -21.02
CA ARG A 168 -3.34 29.85 -21.21
C ARG A 168 -4.17 29.68 -19.94
N THR A 169 -5.46 29.45 -20.10
CA THR A 169 -6.34 28.98 -19.01
C THR A 169 -6.35 27.46 -19.02
N LEU A 170 -5.90 26.84 -17.93
CA LEU A 170 -5.81 25.39 -17.78
C LEU A 170 -6.51 24.97 -16.50
N LEU A 171 -6.99 23.74 -16.47
CA LEU A 171 -7.50 23.12 -15.26
C LEU A 171 -6.34 22.90 -14.26
N GLY A 172 -6.46 23.44 -13.05
CA GLY A 172 -5.37 23.49 -12.08
C GLY A 172 -5.85 23.40 -10.64
N LEU A 173 -4.90 23.43 -9.70
CA LEU A 173 -5.18 23.37 -8.27
C LEU A 173 -5.47 24.79 -7.74
N VAL A 174 -6.62 24.91 -7.08
CA VAL A 174 -7.07 26.13 -6.42
C VAL A 174 -7.28 25.87 -4.94
N PHE A 175 -6.98 26.87 -4.12
CA PHE A 175 -7.04 26.79 -2.65
C PHE A 175 -8.18 27.64 -2.10
N THR A 176 -8.84 27.16 -1.06
CA THR A 176 -9.80 27.97 -0.29
C THR A 176 -9.07 28.91 0.68
N LEU A 177 -9.80 29.91 1.20
CA LEU A 177 -9.27 30.83 2.21
C LEU A 177 -8.83 30.13 3.50
N ASP A 178 -9.42 28.98 3.81
CA ASP A 178 -9.13 28.21 5.03
C ASP A 178 -7.87 27.35 4.91
N ARG A 179 -7.25 27.22 3.72
CA ARG A 179 -6.06 26.38 3.50
C ARG A 179 -4.92 26.63 4.52
N PRO A 180 -4.55 27.88 4.86
CA PRO A 180 -3.46 28.13 5.80
C PRO A 180 -3.70 27.51 7.20
N SER A 181 -4.96 27.31 7.60
CA SER A 181 -5.31 26.73 8.90
C SER A 181 -5.10 25.22 8.99
N VAL A 182 -5.05 24.52 7.84
CA VAL A 182 -4.89 23.06 7.76
C VAL A 182 -3.64 22.65 6.98
N GLU A 183 -2.78 23.60 6.63
CA GLU A 183 -1.58 23.34 5.85
C GLU A 183 -0.66 22.33 6.57
N GLY A 184 -0.27 21.28 5.84
CA GLY A 184 0.59 20.22 6.38
C GLY A 184 -0.11 19.21 7.31
N LEU A 185 -1.36 19.44 7.73
CA LEU A 185 -2.09 18.52 8.62
C LEU A 185 -2.28 17.15 7.97
N THR A 186 -2.74 17.11 6.72
CA THR A 186 -2.92 15.85 5.97
C THR A 186 -1.61 15.09 5.81
N PHE A 187 -0.51 15.81 5.54
CA PHE A 187 0.83 15.22 5.43
C PHE A 187 1.34 14.68 6.76
N LEU A 188 1.11 15.40 7.86
CA LEU A 188 1.43 14.95 9.21
C LEU A 188 0.64 13.68 9.58
N LEU A 189 -0.68 13.67 9.34
CA LEU A 189 -1.53 12.50 9.56
C LEU A 189 -1.07 11.32 8.71
N TYR A 190 -0.71 11.56 7.45
CA TYR A 190 -0.13 10.55 6.57
C TYR A 190 1.14 9.96 7.19
N ALA A 191 2.12 10.81 7.55
CA ALA A 191 3.40 10.40 8.11
C ALA A 191 3.26 9.61 9.42
N ILE A 192 2.37 10.05 10.33
CA ILE A 192 2.13 9.36 11.60
C ILE A 192 1.49 7.99 11.35
N LEU A 193 0.42 7.94 10.55
CA LEU A 193 -0.34 6.70 10.35
C LEU A 193 0.45 5.64 9.56
N ILE A 194 1.21 6.04 8.54
CA ILE A 194 2.04 5.12 7.78
C ILE A 194 3.19 4.58 8.65
N THR A 195 3.87 5.45 9.41
CA THR A 195 4.97 5.04 10.30
C THR A 195 4.46 4.15 11.45
N ALA A 196 3.30 4.48 12.03
CA ALA A 196 2.68 3.65 13.05
C ALA A 196 2.34 2.25 12.51
N SER A 197 1.74 2.16 11.32
CA SER A 197 1.45 0.87 10.69
C SER A 197 2.71 0.05 10.46
N PHE A 198 3.79 0.69 9.97
CA PHE A 198 5.07 0.05 9.70
C PHE A 198 5.69 -0.56 10.97
N ILE A 199 5.75 0.21 12.07
CA ILE A 199 6.24 -0.26 13.36
C ILE A 199 5.40 -1.43 13.87
N VAL A 200 4.07 -1.30 13.79
CA VAL A 200 3.15 -2.35 14.27
C VAL A 200 3.31 -3.63 13.44
N VAL A 201 3.45 -3.57 12.11
CA VAL A 201 3.71 -4.75 11.27
C VAL A 201 5.01 -5.43 11.69
N ILE A 202 6.10 -4.69 11.95
CA ILE A 202 7.37 -5.27 12.41
C ILE A 202 7.17 -6.02 13.72
N LEU A 203 6.53 -5.38 14.71
CA LEU A 203 6.31 -5.98 16.03
C LEU A 203 5.42 -7.22 15.95
N LEU A 204 4.30 -7.14 15.22
CA LEU A 204 3.38 -8.27 15.03
C LEU A 204 4.06 -9.42 14.28
N THR A 205 4.85 -9.14 13.25
CA THR A 205 5.55 -10.16 12.48
C THR A 205 6.61 -10.86 13.32
N ALA A 206 7.38 -10.11 14.12
CA ALA A 206 8.33 -10.67 15.07
C ALA A 206 7.63 -11.60 16.08
N MET A 207 6.53 -11.15 16.68
CA MET A 207 5.72 -11.97 17.59
C MET A 207 5.17 -13.21 16.90
N LEU A 208 4.69 -13.10 15.66
CA LEU A 208 4.15 -14.20 14.88
C LEU A 208 5.22 -15.28 14.64
N VAL A 209 6.42 -14.87 14.21
CA VAL A 209 7.56 -15.76 13.98
C VAL A 209 8.00 -16.46 15.27
N ILE A 210 8.14 -15.72 16.37
CA ILE A 210 8.57 -16.28 17.67
C ILE A 210 7.56 -17.32 18.16
N ASN A 211 6.28 -16.98 18.15
CA ASN A 211 5.23 -17.88 18.62
C ASN A 211 5.05 -19.10 17.72
N LEU A 212 5.20 -18.95 16.40
CA LEU A 212 5.19 -20.07 15.47
C LEU A 212 6.35 -21.04 15.74
N LYS A 213 7.57 -20.52 15.98
CA LYS A 213 8.73 -21.35 16.34
C LYS A 213 8.53 -22.07 17.67
N ARG A 214 8.01 -21.38 18.69
CA ARG A 214 7.69 -21.98 20.00
C ARG A 214 6.67 -23.11 19.87
N LYS A 215 5.56 -22.87 19.16
CA LYS A 215 4.51 -23.88 18.91
C LYS A 215 5.07 -25.10 18.16
N THR A 216 5.92 -24.87 17.17
CA THR A 216 6.55 -25.95 16.40
C THR A 216 7.52 -26.77 17.25
N LYS A 217 8.32 -26.12 18.11
CA LYS A 217 9.27 -26.78 19.01
C LYS A 217 8.54 -27.62 20.08
N TRP A 218 7.59 -27.02 20.80
CA TRP A 218 6.79 -27.72 21.81
C TRP A 218 6.13 -28.99 21.25
N ARG A 219 5.64 -28.92 20.00
CA ARG A 219 4.99 -30.07 19.35
C ARG A 219 5.99 -31.18 18.98
N LYS A 220 7.21 -30.84 18.56
CA LYS A 220 8.28 -31.85 18.34
C LYS A 220 8.65 -32.58 19.64
N GLU A 221 8.55 -31.90 20.77
CA GLU A 221 8.88 -32.46 22.09
C GLU A 221 7.72 -33.26 22.71
N SER A 222 6.47 -33.02 22.30
CA SER A 222 5.26 -33.54 22.97
C SER A 222 4.48 -34.66 22.24
N THR A 223 4.88 -35.09 21.03
CA THR A 223 4.09 -36.08 20.25
C THR A 223 4.95 -37.25 19.75
N PHE A 224 4.62 -38.48 20.16
CA PHE A 224 5.21 -39.74 19.66
C PHE A 224 4.51 -40.29 18.39
N ASP A 225 3.31 -39.80 18.04
CA ASP A 225 2.50 -40.30 16.90
C ASP A 225 2.47 -39.30 15.72
N ASN A 226 3.23 -39.62 14.67
CA ASN A 226 3.66 -38.67 13.63
C ASN A 226 2.68 -38.44 12.47
N LYS A 227 1.75 -39.33 12.13
CA LYS A 227 1.17 -39.32 10.76
C LYS A 227 -0.12 -38.51 10.57
N GLN A 228 -1.00 -38.42 11.57
CA GLN A 228 -2.33 -37.79 11.40
C GLN A 228 -2.39 -36.33 11.88
N SER A 229 -1.55 -35.97 12.86
CA SER A 229 -1.46 -34.60 13.38
C SER A 229 -0.68 -33.64 12.45
N ASP A 230 0.17 -34.18 11.56
CA ASP A 230 1.00 -33.40 10.64
C ASP A 230 0.26 -32.80 9.45
N ASN A 231 -0.80 -33.45 8.95
CA ASN A 231 -1.54 -32.95 7.78
C ASN A 231 -2.40 -31.71 8.10
N ILE A 232 -3.01 -31.63 9.28
CA ILE A 232 -3.77 -30.44 9.74
C ILE A 232 -2.79 -29.31 10.09
N SER A 233 -1.67 -29.64 10.74
CA SER A 233 -0.59 -28.69 11.09
C SER A 233 0.07 -28.05 9.87
N ASN A 234 0.29 -28.81 8.78
CA ASN A 234 0.93 -28.28 7.57
C ASN A 234 0.06 -27.27 6.84
N ARG A 235 -1.27 -27.35 6.98
CA ARG A 235 -2.22 -26.41 6.34
C ARG A 235 -2.26 -25.06 7.07
N ASP A 236 -2.28 -25.06 8.40
CA ASP A 236 -2.27 -23.82 9.20
C ASP A 236 -0.93 -23.09 9.08
N ASN A 237 0.18 -23.83 9.09
CA ASN A 237 1.52 -23.27 8.92
C ASN A 237 1.71 -22.62 7.55
N LYS A 238 1.13 -23.17 6.47
CA LYS A 238 1.19 -22.55 5.13
C LYS A 238 0.54 -21.16 5.09
N THR A 239 -0.63 -21.03 5.71
CA THR A 239 -1.34 -19.74 5.75
C THR A 239 -0.60 -18.72 6.61
N ILE A 240 -0.04 -19.14 7.75
CA ILE A 240 0.78 -18.26 8.61
C ILE A 240 2.06 -17.84 7.89
N ASN A 241 2.76 -18.77 7.24
CA ASN A 241 3.97 -18.48 6.47
C ASN A 241 3.69 -17.49 5.33
N MET A 242 2.57 -17.65 4.62
CA MET A 242 2.15 -16.70 3.59
C MET A 242 1.97 -15.28 4.15
N VAL A 243 1.32 -15.14 5.32
CA VAL A 243 1.16 -13.83 5.97
C VAL A 243 2.50 -13.24 6.42
N ILE A 244 3.42 -14.06 6.94
CA ILE A 244 4.77 -13.62 7.30
C ILE A 244 5.49 -13.07 6.05
N VAL A 245 5.43 -13.78 4.92
CA VAL A 245 6.09 -13.33 3.69
C VAL A 245 5.48 -12.02 3.17
N ILE A 246 4.15 -11.89 3.15
CA ILE A 246 3.47 -10.65 2.77
C ILE A 246 3.91 -9.49 3.68
N ALA A 247 3.95 -9.70 4.99
CA ALA A 247 4.40 -8.67 5.93
C ALA A 247 5.88 -8.29 5.73
N CYS A 248 6.76 -9.27 5.46
CA CYS A 248 8.17 -9.01 5.15
C CYS A 248 8.34 -8.22 3.85
N VAL A 249 7.58 -8.56 2.79
CA VAL A 249 7.57 -7.81 1.53
C VAL A 249 7.16 -6.37 1.79
N LEU A 250 6.09 -6.16 2.56
CA LEU A 250 5.64 -4.81 2.93
C LEU A 250 6.72 -4.03 3.68
N ILE A 251 7.37 -4.64 4.68
CA ILE A 251 8.44 -3.99 5.43
C ILE A 251 9.58 -3.56 4.50
N VAL A 252 10.05 -4.46 3.62
CA VAL A 252 11.12 -4.12 2.68
C VAL A 252 10.70 -3.01 1.74
N CYS A 253 9.49 -3.08 1.20
CA CYS A 253 9.01 -2.13 0.20
C CYS A 253 8.63 -0.76 0.77
N PHE A 254 8.15 -0.70 2.01
CA PHE A 254 7.76 0.57 2.61
C PHE A 254 8.96 1.29 3.28
N THR A 255 10.06 0.58 3.50
CA THR A 255 11.29 1.14 4.11
C THR A 255 11.79 2.40 3.38
N PRO A 256 11.93 2.43 2.03
CA PRO A 256 12.32 3.64 1.31
C PRO A 256 11.39 4.83 1.60
N SER A 257 10.07 4.63 1.53
CA SER A 257 9.08 5.68 1.80
C SER A 257 9.17 6.20 3.24
N ILE A 258 9.36 5.32 4.23
CA ILE A 258 9.56 5.72 5.63
C ILE A 258 10.87 6.52 5.80
N ILE A 259 11.96 6.09 5.16
CA ILE A 259 13.23 6.83 5.20
C ILE A 259 13.06 8.24 4.63
N VAL A 260 12.37 8.37 3.49
CA VAL A 260 12.11 9.68 2.85
C VAL A 260 11.30 10.59 3.76
N ILE A 261 10.27 10.06 4.42
CA ILE A 261 9.47 10.82 5.38
C ILE A 261 10.33 11.30 6.55
N VAL A 262 11.15 10.41 7.15
CA VAL A 262 12.04 10.76 8.27
C VAL A 262 13.04 11.84 7.86
N ILE A 263 13.66 11.73 6.67
CA ILE A 263 14.57 12.74 6.14
C ILE A 263 13.86 14.08 5.94
N GLY A 264 12.60 14.06 5.48
CA GLY A 264 11.77 15.27 5.32
C GLY A 264 11.54 16.04 6.61
N PHE A 265 11.42 15.35 7.75
CA PHE A 265 11.34 16.01 9.05
C PHE A 265 12.70 16.38 9.63
N ALA A 266 13.74 15.60 9.34
CA ALA A 266 15.07 15.80 9.93
C ALA A 266 15.94 16.84 9.20
N VAL A 267 15.73 17.05 7.89
CA VAL A 267 16.60 17.87 7.05
C VAL A 267 15.84 19.09 6.51
N PRO A 268 16.11 20.30 7.04
CA PRO A 268 15.54 21.53 6.51
C PRO A 268 15.84 21.70 5.02
N GLY A 269 14.80 21.99 4.23
CA GLY A 269 14.90 22.16 2.79
C GLY A 269 14.88 20.85 1.97
N PHE A 270 14.67 19.69 2.60
CA PHE A 270 14.28 18.46 1.90
C PHE A 270 12.76 18.44 1.67
N SER A 271 12.30 19.25 0.72
CA SER A 271 10.90 19.40 0.36
C SER A 271 10.76 19.71 -1.13
N VAL A 272 9.52 19.71 -1.63
CA VAL A 272 9.15 19.98 -3.03
C VAL A 272 9.76 21.29 -3.57
N VAL A 273 9.87 22.31 -2.71
CA VAL A 273 10.38 23.66 -3.05
C VAL A 273 11.72 24.00 -2.41
N GLY A 274 12.29 23.08 -1.63
CA GLY A 274 13.50 23.32 -0.85
C GLY A 274 14.80 23.14 -1.64
N ARG A 275 15.94 23.45 -1.00
CA ARG A 275 17.29 23.33 -1.59
C ARG A 275 17.59 21.92 -2.14
N TYR A 276 16.97 20.89 -1.57
CA TYR A 276 17.14 19.49 -1.95
C TYR A 276 15.96 18.92 -2.75
N ALA A 277 15.13 19.76 -3.37
CA ALA A 277 13.96 19.34 -4.15
C ALA A 277 14.25 18.23 -5.15
N ASN A 278 15.33 18.36 -5.94
CA ASN A 278 15.67 17.32 -6.93
C ASN A 278 15.96 15.95 -6.30
N PHE A 279 16.62 15.94 -5.14
CA PHE A 279 16.87 14.69 -4.42
C PHE A 279 15.58 14.15 -3.79
N PHE A 280 14.70 15.03 -3.30
CA PHE A 280 13.38 14.68 -2.80
C PHE A 280 12.53 13.94 -3.84
N PHE A 281 12.46 14.45 -5.07
CA PHE A 281 11.69 13.79 -6.14
C PHE A 281 12.26 12.43 -6.54
N ILE A 282 13.59 12.31 -6.63
CA ILE A 282 14.24 11.02 -6.92
C ILE A 282 13.92 10.01 -5.81
N ALA A 283 14.04 10.42 -4.54
CA ALA A 283 13.81 9.52 -3.42
C ALA A 283 12.33 9.04 -3.35
N TRP A 284 11.37 9.93 -3.61
CA TRP A 284 9.96 9.54 -3.75
C TRP A 284 9.69 8.65 -4.95
N SER A 285 10.41 8.82 -6.07
CA SER A 285 10.30 7.93 -7.23
C SER A 285 10.67 6.48 -6.86
N PHE A 286 11.69 6.29 -6.03
CA PHE A 286 12.00 4.98 -5.46
C PHE A 286 10.91 4.48 -4.51
N GLY A 287 10.41 5.33 -3.61
CA GLY A 287 9.29 4.98 -2.72
C GLY A 287 8.09 4.41 -3.49
N PHE A 288 7.64 5.14 -4.52
CA PHE A 288 6.53 4.71 -5.37
C PHE A 288 6.83 3.44 -6.17
N LEU A 289 8.06 3.26 -6.67
CA LEU A 289 8.45 2.01 -7.33
C LEU A 289 8.31 0.82 -6.37
N PHE A 290 8.79 0.94 -5.13
CA PHE A 290 8.67 -0.14 -4.17
C PHE A 290 7.22 -0.37 -3.71
N ASP A 291 6.40 0.68 -3.60
CA ASP A 291 4.96 0.55 -3.32
C ASP A 291 4.25 -0.21 -4.46
N ALA A 292 4.62 0.05 -5.72
CA ALA A 292 4.12 -0.68 -6.87
C ALA A 292 4.56 -2.15 -6.86
N ILE A 293 5.82 -2.44 -6.51
CA ILE A 293 6.34 -3.80 -6.37
C ILE A 293 5.58 -4.55 -5.27
N ASN A 294 5.42 -3.95 -4.08
CA ASN A 294 4.67 -4.55 -2.96
C ASN A 294 3.27 -5.00 -3.41
N SER A 295 2.58 -4.11 -4.11
CA SER A 295 1.21 -4.35 -4.58
C SER A 295 1.12 -5.35 -5.73
N SER A 296 2.25 -5.72 -6.34
CA SER A 296 2.29 -6.58 -7.55
C SER A 296 2.66 -8.04 -7.27
N VAL A 297 3.44 -8.30 -6.23
CA VAL A 297 4.05 -9.63 -5.99
C VAL A 297 3.11 -10.63 -5.32
N ASN A 298 1.99 -10.17 -4.76
CA ASN A 298 1.08 -11.00 -3.95
C ASN A 298 0.52 -12.21 -4.70
N ILE A 299 0.25 -12.10 -6.01
CA ILE A 299 -0.22 -13.23 -6.81
C ILE A 299 0.78 -14.40 -6.83
N ALA A 300 2.08 -14.10 -6.90
CA ALA A 300 3.12 -15.12 -6.92
C ALA A 300 3.18 -15.84 -5.56
N LEU A 301 3.02 -15.08 -4.47
CA LEU A 301 2.92 -15.63 -3.11
C LEU A 301 1.69 -16.53 -2.97
N TYR A 302 0.52 -16.09 -3.44
CA TYR A 302 -0.70 -16.89 -3.37
C TYR A 302 -0.60 -18.16 -4.20
N TYR A 303 -0.08 -18.07 -5.42
CA TYR A 303 0.06 -19.20 -6.33
C TYR A 303 1.04 -20.27 -5.81
N THR A 304 2.15 -19.84 -5.19
CA THR A 304 3.17 -20.74 -4.65
C THR A 304 2.80 -21.33 -3.29
N MET A 305 2.14 -20.56 -2.42
CA MET A 305 1.92 -20.93 -1.01
C MET A 305 0.51 -21.48 -0.73
N SER A 306 -0.48 -21.29 -1.62
CA SER A 306 -1.87 -21.73 -1.42
C SER A 306 -2.34 -22.68 -2.52
N SER A 307 -2.48 -23.97 -2.20
CA SER A 307 -3.03 -24.97 -3.11
C SER A 307 -4.48 -24.67 -3.49
N LYS A 308 -5.27 -24.11 -2.56
CA LYS A 308 -6.66 -23.69 -2.81
C LYS A 308 -6.72 -22.54 -3.82
N TYR A 309 -5.81 -21.57 -3.69
CA TYR A 309 -5.69 -20.47 -4.64
C TYR A 309 -5.38 -20.99 -6.04
N ARG A 310 -4.34 -21.82 -6.17
CA ARG A 310 -3.94 -22.41 -7.46
C ARG A 310 -5.06 -23.21 -8.12
N HIS A 311 -5.77 -24.05 -7.36
CA HIS A 311 -6.90 -24.81 -7.90
C HIS A 311 -8.02 -23.91 -8.43
N THR A 312 -8.37 -22.86 -7.69
CA THR A 312 -9.42 -21.92 -8.11
C THR A 312 -8.97 -21.07 -9.30
N PHE A 313 -7.69 -20.67 -9.33
CA PHE A 313 -7.08 -19.94 -10.44
C PHE A 313 -7.20 -20.72 -11.76
N HIS A 314 -6.93 -22.04 -11.76
CA HIS A 314 -7.09 -22.88 -12.97
C HIS A 314 -8.55 -23.12 -13.38
N GLN A 315 -9.51 -22.79 -12.53
CA GLN A 315 -10.93 -22.93 -12.84
C GLN A 315 -11.56 -21.63 -13.35
N LEU A 316 -10.92 -20.48 -13.12
CA LEU A 316 -11.35 -19.19 -13.69
C LEU A 316 -11.20 -19.23 -15.21
#